data_AF-A0A7G2M6X7-F1
#
_entry.id   AF-A0A7G2M6X7-F1
#
_cell.length_a   1.000
_cell.length_b   1.000
_cell.length_c   1.000
_cell.angle_alpha   90.00
_cell.angle_beta   90.00
_cell.angle_gamma   90.00
#
_symmetry.space_group_name_H-M   'P 1'
#
loop_
_entity.id
_entity.type
_entity.pdbx_description
1 polymer ?
#
loop_
_entity_poly.entity_id
_entity_poly.type
_entity_poly.pdbx_seq_one_letter_code
_entity_poly.pdbx_strand_id
1 'polypeptide(L)'
;MSKYKTIVEDIENVTERKVIKQNKFSVIALGTFVIGGVCAWAGFSIEDPNSSVSTFLFTASVCLIIGSIVKFCMGREYYLFKPTGSRLQKTTVYFDNKESQPLQYCIEERRFEDLKHMKRQVNTGIKLEAMVASDRKFAAVQISEYVPYTYEAVSPVVCYYDSDAESFLNNLQFGR
;
A
#
# COMPACT_ATOMS: atom_id res chain seq x y z
N MET A 1 -24.86 14.32 -6.69
CA MET A 1 -24.25 12.97 -6.64
C MET A 1 -23.28 12.95 -5.47
N SER A 2 -23.40 12.00 -4.55
CA SER A 2 -22.43 11.82 -3.46
C SER A 2 -21.07 11.46 -4.04
N LYS A 3 -20.01 12.16 -3.61
CA LYS A 3 -18.64 11.88 -4.03
C LYS A 3 -18.24 10.47 -3.58
N TYR A 4 -17.71 9.66 -4.49
CA TYR A 4 -17.20 8.33 -4.14
C TYR A 4 -15.96 8.46 -3.27
N LYS A 5 -15.86 7.61 -2.25
CA LYS A 5 -14.65 7.49 -1.42
C LYS A 5 -13.55 6.76 -2.19
N THR A 6 -12.30 6.97 -1.80
CA THR A 6 -11.19 6.28 -2.46
C THR A 6 -11.15 4.80 -2.06
N ILE A 7 -10.56 3.96 -2.90
CA ILE A 7 -10.45 2.51 -2.69
C ILE A 7 -9.81 2.19 -1.33
N VAL A 8 -8.86 3.00 -0.88
CA VAL A 8 -8.17 2.85 0.41
C VAL A 8 -9.13 3.03 1.59
N GLU A 9 -10.12 3.92 1.46
CA GLU A 9 -11.10 4.23 2.50
C GLU A 9 -12.26 3.25 2.52
N ASP A 10 -12.67 2.73 1.36
CA ASP A 10 -13.92 1.97 1.23
C ASP A 10 -13.72 0.45 1.08
N ILE A 11 -12.50 -0.02 0.79
CA ILE A 11 -12.23 -1.45 0.56
C ILE A 11 -12.59 -2.33 1.76
N GLU A 12 -12.44 -1.85 2.99
CA GLU A 12 -12.80 -2.63 4.18
C GLU A 12 -14.33 -2.81 4.31
N ASN A 13 -15.09 -1.80 3.90
CA ASN A 13 -16.55 -1.82 3.96
C ASN A 13 -17.13 -2.64 2.79
N VAL A 14 -16.68 -2.36 1.57
CA VAL A 14 -17.12 -3.03 0.34
C VAL A 14 -16.77 -4.52 0.35
N THR A 15 -15.65 -4.91 0.97
CA THR A 15 -15.26 -6.32 1.07
C THR A 15 -15.76 -7.00 2.35
N GLU A 16 -16.74 -6.44 3.07
CA GLU A 16 -17.30 -7.01 4.32
C GLU A 16 -16.20 -7.38 5.36
N ARG A 17 -15.15 -6.56 5.48
CA ARG A 17 -13.96 -6.80 6.32
C ARG A 17 -13.16 -8.07 5.98
N LYS A 18 -13.30 -8.64 4.77
CA LYS A 18 -12.40 -9.67 4.26
C LYS A 18 -11.01 -9.11 3.96
N VAL A 19 -10.90 -7.81 3.65
CA VAL A 19 -9.63 -7.09 3.62
C VAL A 19 -9.39 -6.42 4.96
N ILE A 20 -8.19 -6.61 5.53
CA ILE A 20 -7.77 -5.94 6.75
C ILE A 20 -6.44 -5.23 6.57
N LYS A 21 -6.34 -4.06 7.18
CA LYS A 21 -5.06 -3.38 7.39
C LYS A 21 -4.26 -4.10 8.47
N GLN A 22 -3.04 -4.52 8.15
CA GLN A 22 -2.08 -5.05 9.10
C GLN A 22 -0.81 -4.20 9.11
N ASN A 23 -0.18 -4.11 10.27
CA ASN A 23 1.06 -3.36 10.42
C ASN A 23 2.26 -4.31 10.39
N LYS A 24 3.29 -3.98 9.60
CA LYS A 24 4.50 -4.80 9.54
C LYS A 24 5.39 -4.46 10.73
N PHE A 25 5.59 -5.43 11.62
CA PHE A 25 6.57 -5.28 12.69
C PHE A 25 7.97 -5.11 12.10
N SER A 26 8.63 -4.00 12.40
CA SER A 26 9.94 -3.68 11.88
C SER A 26 11.01 -4.44 12.66
N VAL A 27 11.45 -5.60 12.15
CA VAL A 27 12.53 -6.40 12.75
C VAL A 27 13.80 -5.56 12.97
N ILE A 28 14.08 -4.64 12.04
CA ILE A 28 15.23 -3.75 12.16
C ILE A 28 15.06 -2.78 13.34
N ALA A 29 13.84 -2.26 13.58
CA ALA A 29 13.59 -1.38 14.74
C ALA A 29 13.81 -2.14 16.05
N LEU A 30 13.39 -3.40 16.12
CA LEU A 30 13.64 -4.26 17.27
C LEU A 30 15.14 -4.50 17.48
N GLY A 31 15.88 -4.80 16.41
CA GLY A 31 17.32 -5.01 16.49
C GLY A 31 18.08 -3.77 16.97
N THR A 32 17.78 -2.59 16.44
CA THR A 32 18.42 -1.33 16.86
C THR A 32 18.08 -0.95 18.29
N PHE A 33 16.86 -1.27 18.75
CA PHE A 33 16.46 -1.04 20.14
C PHE A 33 17.27 -1.90 21.12
N VAL A 34 17.45 -3.19 20.80
CA VAL A 34 18.28 -4.10 21.61
C VAL A 34 19.73 -3.64 21.65
N ILE A 35 20.31 -3.25 20.50
CA ILE A 35 21.69 -2.72 20.43
C ILE A 35 21.83 -1.46 21.30
N GLY A 36 20.87 -0.53 21.23
CA GLY A 36 20.85 0.65 22.09
C GLY A 36 20.85 0.29 23.58
N GLY A 37 20.08 -0.71 23.99
CA GLY A 37 20.09 -1.22 25.37
C GLY A 37 21.43 -1.81 25.81
N VAL A 38 22.09 -2.59 24.92
CA VAL A 38 23.42 -3.14 25.19
C VAL A 38 24.47 -2.03 25.32
N CYS A 39 24.41 -0.98 24.49
CA CYS A 39 25.30 0.18 24.61
C CYS A 39 25.11 0.92 25.94
N ALA A 40 23.87 1.10 26.41
CA ALA A 40 23.60 1.69 27.72
C ALA A 40 24.17 0.82 28.86
N TRP A 41 23.94 -0.49 28.82
CA TRP A 41 24.46 -1.41 29.83
C TRP A 41 25.99 -1.43 29.87
N ALA A 42 26.65 -1.42 28.71
CA ALA A 42 28.10 -1.30 28.61
C ALA A 42 28.60 0.04 29.17
N GLY A 43 27.87 1.14 28.92
CA GLY A 43 28.15 2.45 29.51
C GLY A 43 28.10 2.45 31.04
N PHE A 44 27.12 1.76 31.63
CA PHE A 44 27.03 1.59 33.10
C PHE A 44 28.11 0.69 33.69
N SER A 45 28.68 -0.21 32.90
CA SER A 45 29.71 -1.15 33.37
C SER A 45 31.11 -0.51 33.44
N ILE A 46 31.26 0.73 32.96
CA ILE A 46 32.50 1.50 33.04
C ILE A 46 32.48 2.29 34.35
N GLU A 47 33.37 1.95 35.29
CA GLU A 47 33.46 2.60 36.60
C GLU A 47 34.01 4.03 36.54
N ASP A 48 34.76 4.39 35.48
CA ASP A 48 35.39 5.70 35.36
C ASP A 48 34.38 6.80 34.99
N PRO A 49 34.08 7.75 35.90
CA PRO A 49 33.04 8.75 35.69
C PRO A 49 33.41 9.82 34.66
N ASN A 50 34.70 10.02 34.40
CA ASN A 50 35.21 10.98 33.41
C ASN A 50 35.54 10.33 32.05
N SER A 51 35.12 9.07 31.84
CA SER A 51 35.42 8.37 30.60
C SER A 51 34.65 8.95 29.41
N SER A 52 35.37 9.38 28.37
CA SER A 52 34.77 9.77 27.09
C SER A 52 34.06 8.58 26.41
N VAL A 53 34.42 7.34 26.77
CA VAL A 53 33.81 6.13 26.21
C VAL A 53 32.41 5.91 26.78
N SER A 54 32.20 6.10 28.08
CA SER A 54 30.87 5.92 28.70
C SER A 54 29.88 6.97 28.18
N THR A 55 30.30 8.24 28.13
CA THR A 55 29.51 9.34 27.56
C THR A 55 29.15 9.08 26.09
N PHE A 56 30.10 8.64 25.26
CA PHE A 56 29.84 8.27 23.87
C PHE A 56 28.82 7.12 23.75
N LEU A 57 28.96 6.07 24.55
CA LEU A 57 28.04 4.93 24.55
C LEU A 57 26.62 5.32 24.97
N PHE A 58 26.47 6.21 25.95
CA PHE A 58 25.16 6.75 26.34
C PHE A 58 24.56 7.61 25.23
N THR A 59 25.33 8.51 24.62
CA THR A 59 24.83 9.31 23.49
C THR A 59 24.42 8.41 22.32
N ALA A 60 25.24 7.42 21.96
CA ALA A 60 24.92 6.45 20.92
C ALA A 60 23.66 5.64 21.26
N SER A 61 23.52 5.17 22.50
CA SER A 61 22.35 4.44 22.98
C SER A 61 21.07 5.27 22.81
N VAL A 62 21.07 6.53 23.26
CA VAL A 62 19.91 7.43 23.14
C VAL A 62 19.54 7.64 21.68
N CYS A 63 20.51 7.91 20.79
CA CYS A 63 20.27 8.07 19.37
C CYS A 63 19.64 6.81 18.74
N LEU A 64 20.15 5.62 19.08
CA LEU A 64 19.63 4.35 18.57
C LEU A 64 18.23 4.05 19.08
N ILE A 65 17.94 4.29 20.37
CA ILE A 65 16.61 4.06 20.96
C ILE A 65 15.58 5.00 20.33
N ILE A 66 15.89 6.30 20.22
CA ILE A 66 15.00 7.28 19.59
C ILE A 66 14.75 6.90 18.11
N GLY A 67 15.82 6.57 17.37
CA GLY A 67 15.70 6.14 15.97
C GLY A 67 14.85 4.86 15.82
N SER A 68 14.93 3.95 16.79
CA SER A 68 14.13 2.72 16.81
C SER A 68 12.65 3.01 17.01
N ILE A 69 12.30 3.90 17.94
CA ILE A 69 10.90 4.31 18.19
C ILE A 69 10.33 5.01 16.95
N VAL A 70 11.06 5.95 16.36
CA VAL A 70 10.64 6.63 15.13
C VAL A 70 10.39 5.63 14.02
N LYS A 71 11.32 4.69 13.79
CA LYS A 71 11.15 3.64 12.77
C LYS A 71 9.97 2.73 13.07
N PHE A 72 9.71 2.43 14.34
CA PHE A 72 8.58 1.62 14.76
C PHE A 72 7.25 2.33 14.48
N CYS A 73 7.15 3.61 14.82
CA CYS A 73 5.98 4.45 14.53
C CYS A 73 5.75 4.63 13.03
N MET A 74 6.83 4.68 12.23
CA MET A 74 6.78 4.72 10.76
C MET A 74 6.62 3.33 10.13
N GLY A 75 6.06 2.37 10.87
CA GLY A 75 5.79 1.02 10.38
C GLY A 75 5.03 1.04 9.05
N ARG A 76 5.42 0.15 8.14
CA ARG A 76 4.71 0.01 6.86
C ARG A 76 3.43 -0.78 7.08
N GLU A 77 2.32 -0.10 6.87
CA GLU A 77 1.01 -0.73 6.82
C GLU A 77 0.85 -1.44 5.47
N TYR A 78 0.19 -2.60 5.47
CA TYR A 78 -0.17 -3.33 4.27
C TYR A 78 -1.56 -3.91 4.42
N TYR A 79 -2.21 -4.19 3.29
CA TYR A 79 -3.54 -4.80 3.29
C TYR A 79 -3.41 -6.31 3.07
N LEU A 80 -4.25 -7.07 3.75
CA LEU A 80 -4.27 -8.53 3.69
C LEU A 80 -5.68 -9.01 3.40
N PHE A 81 -5.81 -9.94 2.46
CA PHE A 81 -7.05 -10.62 2.12
C PHE A 81 -7.21 -11.86 3.02
N LYS A 82 -8.11 -11.81 4.00
CA LYS A 82 -8.31 -12.84 5.03
C LYS A 82 -8.54 -14.25 4.49
N PRO A 83 -9.37 -14.47 3.44
CA PRO A 83 -9.69 -15.84 3.01
C PRO A 83 -8.46 -16.65 2.59
N THR A 84 -7.43 -15.99 2.05
CA THR A 84 -6.21 -16.65 1.57
C THR A 84 -4.95 -16.24 2.34
N GLY A 85 -5.01 -15.21 3.17
CA GLY A 85 -3.84 -14.63 3.83
C GLY A 85 -2.92 -13.85 2.89
N SER A 86 -3.34 -13.65 1.64
CA SER A 86 -2.53 -12.99 0.62
C SER A 86 -2.42 -11.49 0.84
N ARG A 87 -1.24 -10.93 0.56
CA ARG A 87 -1.01 -9.49 0.65
C ARG A 87 -1.60 -8.79 -0.57
N LEU A 88 -2.19 -7.62 -0.37
CA LEU A 88 -2.63 -6.78 -1.48
C LEU A 88 -1.51 -5.85 -1.92
N GLN A 89 -1.31 -5.78 -3.23
CA GLN A 89 -0.43 -4.83 -3.89
C GLN A 89 -1.28 -3.81 -4.63
N LYS A 90 -1.03 -2.52 -4.35
CA LYS A 90 -1.64 -1.42 -5.09
C LYS A 90 -0.91 -1.25 -6.42
N THR A 91 -1.68 -1.26 -7.50
CA THR A 91 -1.22 -1.00 -8.85
C THR A 91 -2.05 0.10 -9.48
N THR A 92 -1.42 0.92 -10.30
CA THR A 92 -2.08 2.05 -10.95
C THR A 92 -1.73 2.04 -12.43
N VAL A 93 -2.73 2.26 -13.27
CA VAL A 93 -2.52 2.39 -14.70
C VAL A 93 -3.35 3.55 -15.26
N TYR A 94 -2.78 4.25 -16.22
CA TYR A 94 -3.35 5.48 -16.78
C TYR A 94 -3.88 5.26 -18.19
N PHE A 95 -4.96 5.96 -18.53
CA PHE A 95 -5.65 5.86 -19.81
C PHE A 95 -5.92 7.25 -20.40
N ASP A 96 -6.04 7.34 -21.73
CA ASP A 96 -6.41 8.58 -22.42
C ASP A 96 -7.77 9.11 -21.92
N ASN A 97 -7.93 10.43 -21.81
CA ASN A 97 -9.17 11.06 -21.30
C ASN A 97 -10.43 10.65 -22.06
N LYS A 98 -10.29 10.26 -23.33
CA LYS A 98 -11.42 9.81 -24.15
C LYS A 98 -11.96 8.44 -23.72
N GLU A 99 -11.17 7.67 -22.96
CA GLU A 99 -11.50 6.31 -22.54
C GLU A 99 -12.28 6.25 -21.22
N SER A 100 -12.73 7.37 -20.62
CA SER A 100 -13.42 7.37 -19.31
C SER A 100 -14.69 6.53 -19.30
N GLN A 101 -15.60 6.78 -20.24
CA GLN A 101 -16.85 6.05 -20.33
C GLN A 101 -16.63 4.58 -20.77
N PRO A 102 -15.83 4.29 -21.83
CA PRO A 102 -15.50 2.90 -22.19
C PRO A 102 -14.88 2.11 -21.05
N LEU A 103 -13.99 2.73 -20.26
CA LEU A 103 -13.33 2.09 -19.13
C LEU A 103 -14.31 1.77 -18.01
N GLN A 104 -15.20 2.69 -17.65
CA GLN A 104 -16.25 2.45 -16.64
C GLN A 104 -17.16 1.29 -17.07
N TYR A 105 -17.64 1.32 -18.31
CA TYR A 105 -18.48 0.25 -18.86
C TYR A 105 -17.76 -1.10 -18.88
N CYS A 106 -16.48 -1.13 -19.28
CA CYS A 106 -15.66 -2.34 -19.30
C CYS A 106 -15.50 -2.98 -17.92
N ILE A 107 -15.28 -2.16 -16.87
CA ILE A 107 -15.14 -2.61 -15.49
C ILE A 107 -16.48 -3.10 -14.93
N GLU A 108 -17.58 -2.37 -15.17
CA GLU A 108 -18.92 -2.75 -14.70
C GLU A 108 -19.42 -4.05 -15.34
N GLU A 109 -19.27 -4.18 -16.66
CA GLU A 109 -19.74 -5.34 -17.44
C GLU A 109 -18.72 -6.50 -17.49
N ARG A 110 -17.59 -6.38 -16.78
CA ARG A 110 -16.51 -7.40 -16.75
C ARG A 110 -15.94 -7.75 -18.13
N ARG A 111 -15.99 -6.81 -19.08
CA ARG A 111 -15.49 -6.99 -20.45
C ARG A 111 -13.99 -6.75 -20.55
N PHE A 112 -13.21 -7.51 -19.80
CA PHE A 112 -11.78 -7.23 -19.59
C PHE A 112 -10.94 -7.29 -20.88
N GLU A 113 -11.38 -8.01 -21.91
CA GLU A 113 -10.67 -8.09 -23.19
C GLU A 113 -10.48 -6.71 -23.84
N ASP A 114 -11.45 -5.82 -23.65
CA ASP A 114 -11.42 -4.46 -24.20
C ASP A 114 -10.30 -3.60 -23.55
N LEU A 115 -9.84 -3.94 -22.33
CA LEU A 115 -8.76 -3.22 -21.63
C LEU A 115 -7.44 -3.22 -22.42
N LYS A 116 -7.21 -4.27 -23.23
CA LYS A 116 -6.00 -4.38 -24.08
C LYS A 116 -6.03 -3.42 -25.26
N HIS A 117 -7.22 -3.05 -25.71
CA HIS A 117 -7.42 -2.20 -26.88
C HIS A 117 -7.54 -0.72 -26.51
N MET A 118 -7.78 -0.41 -25.23
CA MET A 118 -7.84 0.96 -24.74
C MET A 118 -6.49 1.66 -24.76
N LYS A 119 -6.50 2.92 -25.18
CA LYS A 119 -5.29 3.71 -25.32
C LYS A 119 -4.69 4.09 -23.96
N ARG A 120 -3.46 3.64 -23.71
CA ARG A 120 -2.65 4.03 -22.55
C ARG A 120 -1.96 5.37 -22.80
N GLN A 121 -1.90 6.20 -21.78
CA GLN A 121 -1.11 7.42 -21.82
C GLN A 121 -0.74 7.81 -20.38
N VAL A 122 0.53 8.16 -20.17
CA VAL A 122 1.07 8.52 -18.85
C VAL A 122 0.66 9.96 -18.51
N ASN A 123 0.38 10.26 -17.23
CA ASN A 123 -0.01 11.58 -16.73
C ASN A 123 -1.27 12.16 -17.39
N THR A 124 -2.18 11.30 -17.81
CA THR A 124 -3.50 11.70 -18.28
C THR A 124 -4.49 11.90 -17.15
N GLY A 125 -5.66 12.39 -17.51
CA GLY A 125 -6.75 12.60 -16.60
C GLY A 125 -7.50 11.35 -16.17
N ILE A 126 -7.13 10.12 -16.56
CA ILE A 126 -7.83 8.92 -16.08
C ILE A 126 -6.85 7.95 -15.45
N LYS A 127 -7.19 7.56 -14.22
CA LYS A 127 -6.41 6.66 -13.38
C LYS A 127 -7.27 5.47 -12.99
N LEU A 128 -6.86 4.28 -13.39
CA LEU A 128 -7.38 3.03 -12.85
C LEU A 128 -6.48 2.57 -11.71
N GLU A 129 -7.03 2.48 -10.51
CA GLU A 129 -6.34 1.99 -9.33
C GLU A 129 -6.89 0.61 -8.96
N ALA A 130 -5.99 -0.37 -8.80
CA ALA A 130 -6.33 -1.73 -8.45
C ALA A 130 -5.53 -2.19 -7.22
N MET A 131 -6.19 -2.81 -6.25
CA MET A 131 -5.57 -3.54 -5.15
C MET A 131 -5.71 -5.03 -5.41
N VAL A 132 -4.57 -5.69 -5.61
CA VAL A 132 -4.52 -7.07 -6.13
C VAL A 132 -3.88 -7.99 -5.11
N ALA A 133 -4.52 -9.11 -4.78
CA ALA A 133 -3.92 -10.13 -3.92
C ALA A 133 -2.75 -10.85 -4.59
N SER A 134 -1.72 -11.19 -3.81
CA SER A 134 -0.51 -11.87 -4.31
C SER A 134 -0.79 -13.22 -4.97
N ASP A 135 -1.87 -13.90 -4.57
CA ASP A 135 -2.35 -15.16 -5.17
C ASP A 135 -3.24 -14.95 -6.40
N ARG A 136 -3.49 -13.69 -6.79
CA ARG A 136 -4.37 -13.29 -7.90
C ARG A 136 -5.84 -13.70 -7.76
N LYS A 137 -6.28 -14.17 -6.59
CA LYS A 137 -7.67 -14.59 -6.34
C LYS A 137 -8.60 -13.45 -5.95
N PHE A 138 -8.06 -12.25 -5.78
CA PHE A 138 -8.84 -11.07 -5.43
C PHE A 138 -8.26 -9.83 -6.08
N ALA A 139 -9.14 -8.98 -6.61
CA ALA A 139 -8.81 -7.65 -7.07
C ALA A 139 -9.94 -6.69 -6.71
N ALA A 140 -9.61 -5.56 -6.08
CA ALA A 140 -10.51 -4.43 -5.94
C ALA A 140 -10.06 -3.32 -6.88
N VAL A 141 -10.98 -2.71 -7.61
CA VAL A 141 -10.68 -1.77 -8.69
C VAL A 141 -11.52 -0.52 -8.57
N GLN A 142 -10.93 0.63 -8.84
CA GLN A 142 -11.62 1.91 -8.88
C GLN A 142 -11.04 2.82 -9.96
N ILE A 143 -11.92 3.58 -10.62
CA ILE A 143 -11.58 4.57 -11.62
C ILE A 143 -11.63 5.96 -10.98
N SER A 144 -10.62 6.76 -11.23
CA SER A 144 -10.54 8.16 -10.83
C SER A 144 -10.21 9.04 -12.02
N GLU A 145 -10.83 10.21 -12.08
CA GLU A 145 -10.59 11.21 -13.10
C GLU A 145 -9.88 12.43 -12.50
N TYR A 146 -8.98 13.02 -13.26
CA TYR A 146 -8.28 14.24 -12.89
C TYR A 146 -9.20 15.43 -13.12
N VAL A 147 -9.68 15.98 -12.01
CA VAL A 147 -10.34 17.28 -11.93
C VAL A 147 -9.24 18.26 -11.52
N PRO A 148 -9.20 19.53 -11.98
CA PRO A 148 -8.05 20.40 -11.77
C PRO A 148 -7.43 20.30 -10.37
N TYR A 149 -6.14 19.96 -10.32
CA TYR A 149 -5.30 19.76 -9.13
C TYR A 149 -5.51 18.48 -8.30
N THR A 150 -6.46 17.59 -8.64
CA THR A 150 -6.69 16.35 -7.87
C THR A 150 -7.32 15.21 -8.68
N TYR A 151 -7.13 13.96 -8.26
CA TYR A 151 -7.88 12.82 -8.79
C TYR A 151 -9.10 12.55 -7.92
N GLU A 152 -10.28 12.54 -8.52
CA GLU A 152 -11.53 12.22 -7.84
C GLU A 152 -12.07 10.88 -8.33
N ALA A 153 -12.57 10.06 -7.40
CA ALA A 153 -13.19 8.79 -7.74
C ALA A 153 -14.50 9.05 -8.51
N VAL A 154 -14.57 8.49 -9.72
CA VAL A 154 -15.75 8.59 -10.60
C VAL A 154 -16.56 7.30 -10.63
N SER A 155 -15.97 6.18 -10.17
CA SER A 155 -16.66 4.90 -10.05
C SER A 155 -16.70 4.41 -8.59
N PRO A 156 -17.67 3.55 -8.23
CA PRO A 156 -17.58 2.76 -7.01
C PRO A 156 -16.37 1.80 -7.06
N VAL A 157 -16.01 1.26 -5.90
CA VAL A 157 -15.04 0.18 -5.81
C VAL A 157 -15.72 -1.12 -6.26
N VAL A 158 -15.17 -1.76 -7.28
CA VAL A 158 -15.66 -3.05 -7.79
C VAL A 158 -14.69 -4.14 -7.37
N CYS A 159 -15.21 -5.22 -6.79
CA CYS A 159 -14.40 -6.36 -6.35
C CYS A 159 -14.61 -7.57 -7.27
N TYR A 160 -13.51 -8.19 -7.66
CA TYR A 160 -13.47 -9.44 -8.40
C TYR A 160 -12.82 -10.53 -7.56
N TYR A 161 -13.32 -11.75 -7.73
CA TYR A 161 -12.88 -12.93 -6.99
C TYR A 161 -12.52 -14.05 -7.97
N ASP A 162 -11.55 -14.87 -7.58
CA ASP A 162 -11.11 -16.08 -8.28
C ASP A 162 -10.89 -15.87 -9.79
N SER A 163 -11.70 -16.50 -10.66
CA SER A 163 -11.54 -16.46 -12.11
C SER A 163 -11.65 -15.04 -12.69
N ASP A 164 -12.50 -14.20 -12.10
CA ASP A 164 -12.73 -12.84 -12.59
C ASP A 164 -11.54 -11.96 -12.25
N ALA A 165 -10.95 -12.15 -11.06
CA ALA A 165 -9.73 -11.46 -10.66
C ALA A 165 -8.58 -11.83 -11.58
N GLU A 166 -8.39 -13.11 -11.87
CA GLU A 166 -7.34 -13.58 -12.78
C GLU A 166 -7.54 -13.07 -14.22
N SER A 167 -8.79 -13.10 -14.71
CA SER A 167 -9.15 -12.59 -16.04
C SER A 167 -8.89 -11.09 -16.15
N PHE A 168 -9.25 -10.32 -15.12
CA PHE A 168 -8.95 -8.89 -15.05
C PHE A 168 -7.44 -8.66 -15.12
N LEU A 169 -6.64 -9.36 -14.32
CA LEU A 169 -5.19 -9.17 -14.24
C LEU A 169 -4.45 -9.58 -15.51
N ASN A 170 -4.91 -10.63 -16.18
CA ASN A 170 -4.31 -11.08 -17.45
C ASN A 170 -4.56 -10.10 -18.59
N ASN A 171 -5.68 -9.36 -18.53
CA ASN A 171 -5.98 -8.32 -19.51
C ASN A 171 -5.44 -6.95 -19.12
N LEU A 172 -5.21 -6.72 -17.83
CA LEU A 172 -4.56 -5.55 -17.32
C LEU A 172 -3.05 -5.66 -17.58
N GLN A 173 -2.61 -5.21 -18.76
CA GLN A 173 -1.20 -5.08 -19.07
C GLN A 173 -0.56 -4.07 -18.11
N PHE A 174 0.11 -4.58 -17.07
CA PHE A 174 0.99 -3.78 -16.24
C PHE A 174 2.15 -3.34 -17.14
N GLY A 175 2.34 -2.02 -17.27
CA GLY A 175 3.43 -1.47 -18.08
C GLY A 175 4.73 -2.16 -17.72
N ARG A 176 5.37 -2.77 -18.72
CA ARG A 176 6.81 -3.02 -18.69
C ARG A 176 7.53 -1.70 -18.87
#